data_AF-A0A9E0JAF5-F1
#
_entry.id   AF-A0A9E0JAF5-F1
#
_cell.length_a   1.000
_cell.length_b   1.000
_cell.length_c   1.000
_cell.angle_alpha   90.00
_cell.angle_beta   90.00
_cell.angle_gamma   90.00
#
_symmetry.space_group_name_H-M   'P 1'
#
loop_
_entity.id
_entity.type
_entity.pdbx_description
1 polymer ?
#
loop_
_entity_poly.entity_id
_entity_poly.type
_entity_poly.pdbx_seq_one_letter_code
_entity_poly.pdbx_strand_id
1 'polypeptide(L)'
;DEAAFAALADLDVWIVDALRWTPHPTHAHVERTLEWAARLKPRRTILTNMHIDLDYEDLRLKLPENVEPAFDGMRFEHQLSGKFS
;
A
#
# COMPACT_ATOMS: atom_id res chain seq x y z
N ASP A 1 -13.37 7.08 -6.04
CA ASP A 1 -14.13 7.04 -7.31
C ASP A 1 -13.12 7.03 -8.47
N GLU A 2 -13.58 7.08 -9.73
CA GLU A 2 -12.67 7.05 -10.89
C GLU A 2 -11.73 8.26 -10.94
N ALA A 3 -12.18 9.43 -10.47
CA ALA A 3 -11.34 10.62 -10.36
C ALA A 3 -10.17 10.41 -9.39
N ALA A 4 -10.43 9.77 -8.23
CA ALA A 4 -9.39 9.42 -7.29
C ALA A 4 -8.37 8.42 -7.87
N PHE A 5 -8.82 7.43 -8.64
CA PHE A 5 -7.90 6.50 -9.32
C PHE A 5 -7.03 7.21 -10.37
N ALA A 6 -7.60 8.14 -11.12
CA ALA A 6 -6.84 8.92 -12.11
C ALA A 6 -5.76 9.79 -11.47
N ALA A 7 -6.03 10.36 -10.28
CA ALA A 7 -5.05 11.14 -9.52
C ALA A 7 -3.90 10.28 -8.95
N LEU A 8 -4.10 8.96 -8.85
CA LEU A 8 -3.13 7.99 -8.34
C LEU A 8 -2.41 7.22 -9.46
N ALA A 9 -2.40 7.74 -10.69
CA ALA A 9 -1.66 7.13 -11.78
C ALA A 9 -0.14 7.32 -11.66
N ASP A 10 0.63 6.35 -12.17
CA ASP A 10 2.10 6.38 -12.28
C ASP A 10 2.84 6.66 -10.96
N LEU A 11 2.46 5.95 -9.89
CA LEU A 11 3.07 6.10 -8.57
C LEU A 11 4.39 5.33 -8.46
N ASP A 12 5.45 6.02 -8.03
CA ASP A 12 6.68 5.34 -7.62
C ASP A 12 6.52 4.62 -6.28
N VAL A 13 5.91 5.27 -5.29
CA VAL A 13 5.66 4.70 -3.97
C VAL A 13 4.24 5.02 -3.51
N TRP A 14 3.49 3.98 -3.13
CA TRP A 14 2.15 4.11 -2.58
C TRP A 14 2.08 3.54 -1.16
N ILE A 15 1.87 4.42 -0.17
CA ILE A 15 1.67 4.03 1.23
C ILE A 15 0.15 4.00 1.49
N VAL A 16 -0.39 2.85 1.89
CA VAL A 16 -1.85 2.62 1.90
C VAL A 16 -2.30 1.74 3.07
N ASP A 17 -3.51 2.00 3.56
CA ASP A 17 -4.19 1.23 4.63
C ASP A 17 -4.40 -0.24 4.24
N ALA A 18 -4.13 -1.15 5.19
CA ALA A 18 -4.49 -2.57 5.11
C ALA A 18 -4.67 -3.13 6.53
N LEU A 19 -5.82 -2.86 7.15
CA LEU A 19 -6.06 -3.11 8.56
C LEU A 19 -5.90 -4.58 8.97
N ARG A 20 -6.50 -5.49 8.21
CA ARG A 20 -6.57 -6.93 8.52
C ARG A 20 -6.96 -7.74 7.29
N TRP A 21 -7.03 -9.06 7.40
CA TRP A 21 -7.50 -9.92 6.31
C TRP A 21 -9.00 -9.78 6.02
N THR A 22 -9.82 -9.68 7.07
CA THR A 22 -11.28 -9.65 6.92
C THR A 22 -11.81 -8.25 6.61
N PRO A 23 -12.90 -8.12 5.84
CA PRO A 23 -13.51 -6.82 5.57
C PRO A 23 -13.80 -5.98 6.82
N HIS A 24 -13.63 -4.67 6.70
CA HIS A 24 -13.95 -3.69 7.72
C HIS A 24 -14.79 -2.55 7.12
N PRO A 25 -15.78 -1.98 7.84
CA PRO A 25 -16.65 -0.94 7.30
C PRO A 25 -15.91 0.35 6.95
N THR A 26 -14.86 0.71 7.68
CA THR A 26 -14.18 2.02 7.54
C THR A 26 -12.74 1.93 7.05
N HIS A 27 -12.17 0.73 6.97
CA HIS A 27 -10.76 0.52 6.63
C HIS A 27 -10.64 -0.48 5.50
N ALA A 28 -9.59 -0.32 4.70
CA ALA A 28 -9.26 -1.31 3.70
C ALA A 28 -8.73 -2.57 4.39
N HIS A 29 -9.09 -3.74 3.87
CA HIS A 29 -8.50 -5.02 4.25
C HIS A 29 -7.48 -5.42 3.20
N VAL A 30 -6.57 -6.34 3.53
CA VAL A 30 -5.41 -6.67 2.69
C VAL A 30 -5.80 -7.00 1.25
N GLU A 31 -6.80 -7.87 1.04
CA GLU A 31 -7.22 -8.28 -0.30
C GLU A 31 -7.69 -7.11 -1.15
N ARG A 32 -8.58 -6.25 -0.62
CA ARG A 32 -9.02 -5.03 -1.30
C ARG A 32 -7.86 -4.08 -1.63
N THR A 33 -6.91 -3.92 -0.72
CA THR A 33 -5.73 -3.08 -0.97
C THR A 33 -4.86 -3.65 -2.09
N LEU A 34 -4.71 -4.98 -2.14
CA LEU A 34 -4.01 -5.66 -3.23
C LEU A 34 -4.74 -5.55 -4.58
N GLU A 35 -6.07 -5.61 -4.60
CA GLU A 35 -6.87 -5.36 -5.81
C GLU A 35 -6.62 -3.94 -6.35
N TRP A 36 -6.60 -2.94 -5.48
CA TRP A 36 -6.26 -1.57 -5.86
C TRP A 36 -4.82 -1.43 -6.34
N ALA A 37 -3.87 -2.08 -5.67
CA ALA A 37 -2.46 -2.08 -6.09
C ALA A 37 -2.28 -2.74 -7.47
N ALA A 38 -2.99 -3.84 -7.74
CA ALA A 38 -2.97 -4.51 -9.04
C ALA A 38 -3.55 -3.63 -10.16
N ARG A 39 -4.55 -2.79 -9.84
CA ARG A 39 -5.11 -1.80 -10.77
C ARG A 39 -4.17 -0.63 -11.01
N LEU A 40 -3.60 -0.04 -9.95
CA LEU A 40 -2.75 1.15 -10.01
C LEU A 40 -1.32 0.86 -10.48
N LYS A 41 -0.84 -0.36 -10.24
CA LYS A 41 0.51 -0.84 -10.58
C LYS A 41 1.64 0.11 -10.11
N PRO A 42 1.65 0.56 -8.85
CA PRO A 42 2.75 1.36 -8.34
C PRO A 42 4.07 0.57 -8.39
N ARG A 43 5.21 1.27 -8.54
CA ARG A 43 6.53 0.60 -8.50
C ARG A 43 6.79 -0.06 -7.14
N ARG A 44 6.31 0.56 -6.05
CA ARG A 44 6.39 0.04 -4.68
C ARG A 44 5.11 0.35 -3.91
N THR A 45 4.55 -0.63 -3.22
CA THR A 45 3.43 -0.47 -2.29
C THR A 45 3.88 -0.78 -0.87
N ILE A 46 3.54 0.08 0.08
CA ILE A 46 3.83 -0.09 1.50
C ILE A 46 2.51 -0.12 2.26
N LEU A 47 2.20 -1.24 2.90
CA LEU A 47 0.98 -1.40 3.69
C LEU A 47 1.16 -0.81 5.08
N THR A 48 0.21 -0.01 5.56
CA THR A 48 0.22 0.61 6.89
C THR A 48 -1.12 0.44 7.61
N ASN A 49 -1.21 0.94 8.86
CA ASN A 49 -2.39 0.86 9.72
C ASN A 49 -2.84 -0.61 9.98
N MET A 50 -1.88 -1.51 10.11
CA MET A 50 -2.12 -2.94 10.32
C MET A 50 -2.49 -3.22 11.78
N HIS A 51 -3.54 -4.00 11.98
CA HIS A 51 -3.99 -4.46 13.28
C HIS A 51 -3.12 -5.63 13.77
N ILE A 52 -3.13 -5.89 15.08
CA ILE A 52 -2.25 -6.86 15.75
C ILE A 52 -2.43 -8.32 15.28
N ASP A 53 -3.52 -8.63 14.57
CA ASP A 53 -3.78 -9.94 13.99
C ASP A 53 -3.04 -10.16 12.64
N LEU A 54 -2.40 -9.13 12.09
CA LEU A 54 -1.48 -9.24 10.97
C LEU A 54 -0.04 -9.36 11.47
N ASP A 55 0.44 -10.59 11.61
CA ASP A 55 1.87 -10.82 11.84
C ASP A 55 2.70 -10.35 10.62
N TYR A 56 3.81 -9.67 10.91
CA TYR A 56 4.63 -9.01 9.90
C TYR A 56 5.29 -10.00 8.93
N GLU A 57 5.94 -11.05 9.43
CA GLU A 57 6.68 -11.99 8.59
C GLU A 57 5.70 -12.86 7.79
N ASP A 58 4.63 -13.31 8.43
CA ASP A 58 3.58 -14.07 7.77
C ASP A 58 2.91 -13.28 6.65
N LEU A 59 2.66 -11.99 6.87
CA LEU A 59 2.11 -11.11 5.85
C LEU A 59 3.12 -10.90 4.72
N ARG A 60 4.37 -10.52 5.04
CA ARG A 60 5.43 -10.26 4.06
C ARG A 60 5.65 -11.43 3.09
N LEU A 61 5.58 -12.66 3.57
CA LEU A 61 5.74 -13.87 2.74
C LEU A 61 4.56 -14.15 1.79
N LYS A 62 3.39 -13.57 2.06
CA LYS A 62 2.16 -13.75 1.26
C LYS A 62 1.93 -12.62 0.25
N LEU A 63 2.65 -11.51 0.40
CA LEU A 63 2.50 -10.34 -0.46
C LEU A 63 3.24 -10.51 -1.80
N PRO A 64 2.77 -9.86 -2.88
CA PRO A 64 3.51 -9.76 -4.13
C PRO A 64 4.87 -9.07 -3.94
N GLU A 65 5.81 -9.30 -4.86
CA GLU A 65 7.19 -8.80 -4.78
C GLU A 65 7.32 -7.27 -4.59
N ASN A 66 6.39 -6.49 -5.16
CA ASN A 66 6.39 -5.03 -5.05
C ASN A 66 5.56 -4.47 -3.88
N VAL A 67 5.11 -5.33 -2.96
CA VAL A 67 4.27 -4.94 -1.81
C VAL A 67 4.93 -5.43 -0.51
N GLU A 68 5.10 -4.52 0.45
CA GLU A 68 5.68 -4.87 1.76
C GLU A 68 4.88 -4.26 2.92
N PRO A 69 4.87 -4.91 4.11
CA PRO A 69 4.31 -4.29 5.30
C PRO A 69 5.27 -3.22 5.83
N ALA A 70 4.73 -2.07 6.26
CA ALA A 70 5.46 -1.08 7.01
C ALA A 70 5.82 -1.60 8.40
N PHE A 71 6.83 -0.98 9.01
CA PHE A 71 7.17 -1.15 10.42
C PHE A 71 7.52 0.20 11.03
N ASP A 72 7.41 0.31 12.34
CA ASP A 72 7.73 1.54 13.05
C ASP A 72 9.20 1.93 12.82
N GLY A 73 9.41 3.17 12.37
CA GLY A 73 10.73 3.67 12.03
C GLY A 73 11.23 3.31 10.63
N MET A 74 10.41 2.68 9.79
CA MET A 74 10.72 2.47 8.37
C MET A 74 11.07 3.81 7.70
N ARG A 75 12.18 3.82 6.96
CA ARG A 75 12.69 4.99 6.23
C ARG A 75 13.12 4.57 4.83
N PHE A 76 12.87 5.45 3.86
CA PHE A 76 13.41 5.33 2.52
C PHE A 76 13.58 6.73 1.94
N GLU A 77 14.47 6.85 0.96
CA GLU A 77 14.64 8.07 0.17
C GLU A 77 13.98 7.86 -1.18
N HIS A 78 13.37 8.91 -1.72
CA HIS A 78 12.80 8.89 -3.06
C HIS A 78 13.13 10.20 -3.78
N GLN A 79 13.57 10.08 -5.03
CA GLN A 79 13.84 11.26 -5.86
C GLN A 79 12.52 11.74 -6.46
N LEU A 80 12.14 12.98 -6.16
CA LEU A 80 10.96 13.57 -6.74
C LEU A 80 11.25 13.94 -8.20
N SER A 81 10.56 13.30 -9.13
CA SER A 81 10.60 13.63 -10.56
C SER A 81 9.43 14.56 -10.91
N GLY A 82 9.62 15.85 -10.69
CA GLY A 82 8.65 16.86 -11.06
C GLY A 82 9.27 18.26 -10.98
N LYS A 83 8.91 19.15 -11.90
CA LYS A 83 9.11 20.58 -11.69
C LYS A 83 8.09 20.98 -10.64
N PHE A 84 8.54 21.21 -9.40
CA PHE A 84 7.77 22.00 -8.45
C PHE A 84 7.72 23.43 -9.01
N SER A 85 6.66 23.73 -9.78
CA SER A 85 6.35 25.10 -10.19
C SER A 85 5.58 25.81 -9.10
#